data_AF-A0A084SRB1-F1
#
_entry.id   AF-A0A084SRB1-F1
#
_cell.length_a   1.000
_cell.length_b   1.000
_cell.length_c   1.000
_cell.angle_alpha   90.00
_cell.angle_beta   90.00
_cell.angle_gamma   90.00
#
_symmetry.space_group_name_H-M   'P 1'
#
loop_
_entity.id
_entity.type
_entity.pdbx_description
1 polymer ?
#
loop_
_entity_poly.entity_id
_entity_poly.type
_entity_poly.pdbx_seq_one_letter_code
_entity_poly.pdbx_strand_id
1 'polypeptide(L)'
;MKPKPSAAASPAAAAKDNAKDNANDPNKRHIDDARALSKLHENNPGKACFWKHGYGTSSGECIKIPKGEYDTHPCHYQANGIKQAKKSTEVYNTRRIPGVKPEKPRDNNQEVAKKLGYLVLDRRANQLRHSTKMEEYVSIAVDIAKRKNASKPGKGDRFLTAYRGRYGSALGRLAQDPHAWDVEYQMNLDSRDSKAVYGATQKSLDVMKTLSKDSASGGTYQGPINFHIVETNESKGFGAWYPYEHEHHHMIPPSAFQEYVLNGLSEDPPLLNYMSRARIVMQGSWNIHDELNMMLLPSEVYPARILDLAAHIPWQMGADHSSYSRELKTKLEGVRDHLDAALKRCKDKPKKERHKVEEQAANDFTKLMREHCEEQREELLDKGFHEIK
;
A
#
# COMPACT_ATOMS: atom_id res chain seq x y z
N MET A 1 -62.54 -27.57 -41.98
CA MET A 1 -61.22 -26.89 -41.96
C MET A 1 -61.24 -25.86 -40.86
N LYS A 2 -60.39 -26.01 -39.84
CA LYS A 2 -60.33 -25.12 -38.65
C LYS A 2 -59.49 -23.86 -38.98
N PRO A 3 -59.77 -22.70 -38.37
CA PRO A 3 -59.07 -21.45 -38.67
C PRO A 3 -57.66 -21.41 -38.08
N LYS A 4 -56.78 -20.73 -38.81
CA LYS A 4 -55.35 -20.52 -38.56
C LYS A 4 -55.15 -19.54 -37.38
N PRO A 5 -54.29 -19.83 -36.38
CA PRO A 5 -53.91 -18.84 -35.38
C PRO A 5 -52.82 -17.88 -35.90
N SER A 6 -52.96 -16.63 -35.47
CA SER A 6 -52.12 -15.45 -35.71
C SER A 6 -50.65 -15.65 -35.33
N ALA A 7 -49.74 -15.16 -36.18
CA ALA A 7 -48.30 -15.15 -35.94
C ALA A 7 -47.93 -14.11 -34.86
N ALA A 8 -47.22 -14.55 -33.82
CA ALA A 8 -46.52 -13.68 -32.89
C ALA A 8 -45.14 -13.31 -33.47
N ALA A 9 -44.80 -12.03 -33.44
CA ALA A 9 -43.49 -11.52 -33.86
C ALA A 9 -42.38 -12.00 -32.92
N SER A 10 -41.25 -12.41 -33.49
CA SER A 10 -40.08 -12.93 -32.77
C SER A 10 -39.18 -11.79 -32.25
N PRO A 11 -38.65 -11.83 -31.01
CA PRO A 11 -37.87 -10.77 -30.37
C PRO A 11 -36.39 -10.79 -30.80
N ALA A 12 -36.09 -10.97 -32.09
CA ALA A 12 -34.72 -11.13 -32.59
C ALA A 12 -34.07 -9.84 -33.12
N ALA A 13 -34.77 -8.70 -33.11
CA ALA A 13 -34.27 -7.45 -33.69
C ALA A 13 -33.70 -6.44 -32.68
N ALA A 14 -33.87 -6.63 -31.36
CA ALA A 14 -33.41 -5.67 -30.35
C ALA A 14 -32.05 -5.98 -29.71
N ALA A 15 -31.36 -7.06 -30.13
CA ALA A 15 -30.09 -7.49 -29.52
C ALA A 15 -28.84 -7.09 -30.32
N LYS A 16 -28.98 -6.45 -31.49
CA LYS A 16 -27.83 -6.12 -32.36
C LYS A 16 -27.28 -4.70 -32.21
N ASP A 17 -27.99 -3.81 -31.52
CA ASP A 17 -27.53 -2.42 -31.34
C ASP A 17 -26.77 -2.16 -30.02
N ASN A 18 -26.85 -3.06 -29.04
CA ASN A 18 -26.08 -2.94 -27.77
C ASN A 18 -24.67 -3.57 -27.80
N ALA A 19 -24.25 -4.14 -28.93
CA ALA A 19 -22.92 -4.75 -29.07
C ALA A 19 -21.84 -3.76 -29.52
N LYS A 20 -22.20 -2.65 -30.16
CA LYS A 20 -21.24 -1.66 -30.67
C LYS A 20 -20.80 -0.63 -29.63
N ASP A 21 -21.64 -0.32 -28.65
CA ASP A 21 -21.28 0.63 -27.58
C ASP A 21 -20.51 -0.02 -26.42
N ASN A 22 -20.37 -1.35 -26.40
CA ASN A 22 -19.63 -2.09 -25.36
C ASN A 22 -18.16 -2.38 -25.72
N ALA A 23 -17.71 -2.14 -26.95
CA ALA A 23 -16.35 -2.47 -27.39
C ALA A 23 -15.29 -1.41 -27.00
N ASN A 24 -15.73 -0.25 -26.49
CA ASN A 24 -14.88 0.89 -26.14
C ASN A 24 -14.88 1.23 -24.64
N ASP A 25 -15.49 0.40 -23.79
CA ASP A 25 -15.34 0.55 -22.33
C ASP A 25 -13.92 0.10 -21.92
N PRO A 26 -13.02 1.02 -21.51
CA PRO A 26 -11.66 0.67 -21.13
C PRO A 26 -11.64 -0.35 -19.99
N ASN A 27 -12.63 -0.29 -19.09
CA ASN A 27 -12.71 -1.17 -17.92
C ASN A 27 -13.07 -2.62 -18.27
N LYS A 28 -13.76 -2.87 -19.40
CA LYS A 28 -14.09 -4.24 -19.83
C LYS A 28 -12.96 -4.94 -20.56
N ARG A 29 -12.15 -4.21 -21.35
CA ARG A 29 -10.92 -4.78 -21.95
C ARG A 29 -9.93 -5.24 -20.88
N HIS A 30 -9.85 -4.52 -19.76
CA HIS A 30 -8.99 -4.89 -18.63
C HIS A 30 -9.33 -6.24 -17.99
N ILE A 31 -10.60 -6.69 -18.03
CA ILE A 31 -11.01 -7.97 -17.42
C ILE A 31 -10.60 -9.17 -18.31
N ASP A 32 -10.83 -9.08 -19.61
CA ASP A 32 -10.46 -10.15 -20.55
C ASP A 32 -8.94 -10.28 -20.71
N ASP A 33 -8.22 -9.14 -20.66
CA ASP A 33 -6.76 -9.09 -20.73
C ASP A 33 -6.09 -9.56 -19.43
N ALA A 34 -6.69 -9.27 -18.26
CA ALA A 34 -6.24 -9.82 -16.97
C ALA A 34 -6.35 -11.34 -16.94
N ARG A 35 -7.45 -11.92 -17.46
CA ARG A 35 -7.62 -13.38 -17.54
C ARG A 35 -6.57 -14.03 -18.46
N ALA A 36 -6.26 -13.41 -19.59
CA ALA A 36 -5.24 -13.92 -20.51
C ALA A 36 -3.82 -13.88 -19.90
N LEU A 37 -3.49 -12.80 -19.21
CA LEU A 37 -2.21 -12.65 -18.51
C LEU A 37 -2.09 -13.56 -17.28
N SER A 38 -3.18 -13.75 -16.53
CA SER A 38 -3.24 -14.73 -15.43
C SER A 38 -2.95 -16.15 -15.92
N LYS A 39 -3.53 -16.56 -17.05
CA LYS A 39 -3.21 -17.86 -17.69
C LYS A 39 -1.74 -17.94 -18.13
N LEU A 40 -1.18 -16.84 -18.60
CA LEU A 40 0.22 -16.79 -19.04
C LEU A 40 1.17 -16.95 -17.83
N HIS A 41 0.80 -16.41 -16.68
CA HIS A 41 1.51 -16.59 -15.41
C HIS A 41 1.36 -18.02 -14.85
N GLU A 42 0.15 -18.60 -14.84
CA GLU A 42 -0.08 -20.00 -14.41
C GLU A 42 0.83 -20.99 -15.15
N ASN A 43 1.07 -20.72 -16.45
CA ASN A 43 1.92 -21.55 -17.29
C ASN A 43 3.43 -21.25 -17.16
N ASN A 44 3.83 -20.22 -16.42
CA ASN A 44 5.24 -19.80 -16.26
C ASN A 44 5.56 -19.47 -14.78
N PRO A 45 5.46 -20.45 -13.86
CA PRO A 45 5.79 -20.23 -12.45
C PRO A 45 7.26 -19.79 -12.32
N GLY A 46 7.49 -18.61 -11.73
CA GLY A 46 8.82 -18.05 -11.49
C GLY A 46 9.21 -16.82 -12.32
N LYS A 47 8.36 -16.33 -13.23
CA LYS A 47 8.53 -15.02 -13.89
C LYS A 47 7.76 -13.93 -13.14
N ALA A 48 8.18 -12.67 -13.26
CA ALA A 48 7.50 -11.59 -12.53
C ALA A 48 6.04 -11.42 -12.95
N CYS A 49 5.19 -11.34 -11.94
CA CYS A 49 3.81 -10.90 -12.07
C CYS A 49 3.77 -9.40 -11.85
N PHE A 50 3.20 -8.60 -12.74
CA PHE A 50 2.86 -7.21 -12.42
C PHE A 50 1.43 -7.07 -11.89
N TRP A 51 0.71 -8.17 -11.72
CA TRP A 51 -0.65 -8.20 -11.19
C TRP A 51 -0.71 -8.58 -9.72
N LYS A 52 -1.75 -8.06 -9.07
CA LYS A 52 -2.04 -8.33 -7.66
C LYS A 52 -2.42 -9.80 -7.48
N HIS A 53 -1.69 -10.49 -6.62
CA HIS A 53 -2.14 -11.78 -6.11
C HIS A 53 -3.17 -11.57 -5.00
N GLY A 54 -4.21 -12.40 -5.01
CA GLY A 54 -5.24 -12.43 -3.98
C GLY A 54 -4.90 -13.47 -2.92
N TYR A 55 -5.46 -13.28 -1.72
CA TYR A 55 -5.47 -14.29 -0.67
C TYR A 55 -6.55 -15.34 -1.01
N GLY A 56 -6.29 -16.64 -0.80
CA GLY A 56 -7.40 -17.60 -0.72
C GLY A 56 -8.29 -17.25 0.49
N THR A 57 -9.62 -17.31 0.49
CA THR A 57 -10.59 -18.10 -0.29
C THR A 57 -11.70 -17.20 -0.88
N SER A 58 -12.03 -17.39 -2.17
CA SER A 58 -13.12 -16.78 -2.95
C SER A 58 -12.88 -15.42 -3.65
N SER A 59 -12.45 -15.48 -4.90
CA SER A 59 -13.17 -14.97 -6.10
C SER A 59 -12.24 -15.12 -7.32
N GLY A 60 -12.79 -15.62 -8.42
CA GLY A 60 -12.09 -16.41 -9.45
C GLY A 60 -11.18 -15.68 -10.43
N GLU A 61 -10.53 -14.57 -10.05
CA GLU A 61 -9.69 -13.78 -10.98
C GLU A 61 -8.30 -13.40 -10.44
N CYS A 62 -7.96 -13.75 -9.19
CA CYS A 62 -6.65 -13.47 -8.61
C CYS A 62 -5.80 -14.73 -8.48
N ILE A 63 -4.53 -14.67 -8.90
CA ILE A 63 -3.56 -15.75 -8.70
C ILE A 63 -3.35 -15.93 -7.18
N LYS A 64 -3.48 -17.16 -6.68
CA LYS A 64 -3.41 -17.48 -5.25
C LYS A 64 -1.96 -17.66 -4.81
N ILE A 65 -1.53 -16.96 -3.77
CA ILE A 65 -0.28 -17.28 -3.06
C ILE A 65 -0.58 -18.42 -2.08
N PRO A 66 0.16 -19.55 -2.11
CA PRO A 66 0.02 -20.60 -1.11
C PRO A 66 0.28 -20.05 0.31
N LYS A 67 -0.54 -20.47 1.29
CA LYS A 67 -0.44 -19.96 2.68
C LYS A 67 0.96 -20.11 3.29
N GLY A 68 1.70 -21.17 2.94
CA GLY A 68 3.05 -21.43 3.44
C GLY A 68 4.15 -20.59 2.78
N GLU A 69 3.87 -19.92 1.67
CA GLU A 69 4.85 -19.12 0.92
C GLU A 69 4.70 -17.62 1.16
N TYR A 70 3.71 -17.21 1.95
CA TYR A 70 3.28 -15.83 2.14
C TYR A 70 4.39 -14.85 2.50
N ASP A 71 5.19 -15.19 3.52
CA ASP A 71 6.26 -14.33 4.03
C ASP A 71 7.41 -14.16 3.01
N THR A 72 7.53 -15.12 2.09
CA THR A 72 8.64 -15.22 1.14
C THR A 72 8.24 -14.88 -0.29
N HIS A 73 6.94 -14.86 -0.62
CA HIS A 73 6.49 -14.77 -2.00
C HIS A 73 6.86 -13.40 -2.60
N PRO A 74 7.48 -13.36 -3.80
CA PRO A 74 8.01 -12.14 -4.39
C PRO A 74 6.93 -11.12 -4.77
N CYS A 75 5.68 -11.55 -4.92
CA CYS A 75 4.55 -10.66 -5.19
C CYS A 75 3.77 -10.26 -3.93
N HIS A 76 4.23 -10.66 -2.74
CA HIS A 76 3.49 -10.39 -1.52
C HIS A 76 3.68 -8.95 -1.05
N TYR A 77 2.73 -8.11 -1.47
CA TYR A 77 2.70 -6.66 -1.27
C TYR A 77 3.15 -6.21 0.13
N GLN A 78 2.53 -6.76 1.16
CA GLN A 78 2.76 -6.30 2.52
C GLN A 78 4.12 -6.79 3.06
N ALA A 79 4.50 -8.04 2.77
CA ALA A 79 5.81 -8.55 3.18
C ALA A 79 6.96 -7.79 2.50
N ASN A 80 6.80 -7.39 1.25
CA ASN A 80 7.82 -6.62 0.55
C ASN A 80 7.97 -5.20 1.10
N GLY A 81 6.87 -4.54 1.50
CA GLY A 81 6.96 -3.28 2.25
C GLY A 81 7.71 -3.43 3.57
N ILE A 82 7.46 -4.51 4.32
CA ILE A 82 8.20 -4.80 5.56
C ILE A 82 9.68 -5.09 5.26
N LYS A 83 10.00 -5.95 4.29
CA LYS A 83 11.39 -6.24 3.88
C LYS A 83 12.14 -4.96 3.55
N GLN A 84 11.50 -4.04 2.85
CA GLN A 84 12.10 -2.76 2.52
C GLN A 84 12.32 -1.89 3.77
N ALA A 85 11.35 -1.82 4.68
CA ALA A 85 11.52 -1.06 5.91
C ALA A 85 12.64 -1.60 6.81
N LYS A 86 12.84 -2.92 6.82
CA LYS A 86 13.94 -3.59 7.52
C LYS A 86 15.31 -3.27 6.90
N LYS A 87 15.38 -3.08 5.58
CA LYS A 87 16.61 -2.70 4.88
C LYS A 87 16.96 -1.23 5.10
N SER A 88 15.95 -0.39 5.28
CA SER A 88 16.09 1.06 5.48
C SER A 88 15.86 1.47 6.93
N THR A 89 16.55 0.84 7.89
CA THR A 89 16.36 1.14 9.32
C THR A 89 16.63 2.60 9.67
N GLU A 90 17.49 3.28 8.90
CA GLU A 90 17.78 4.69 9.01
C GLU A 90 16.60 5.60 8.70
N VAL A 91 15.62 5.10 7.94
CA VAL A 91 14.37 5.75 7.51
C VAL A 91 13.21 5.49 8.48
N TYR A 92 13.10 4.27 9.01
CA TYR A 92 11.94 3.87 9.82
C TYR A 92 12.21 3.82 11.31
N ASN A 93 13.48 3.82 11.69
CA ASN A 93 13.93 4.11 13.03
C ASN A 93 14.63 5.48 13.01
N THR A 94 14.15 6.39 12.14
CA THR A 94 14.61 7.78 11.99
C THR A 94 14.51 8.48 13.32
N ARG A 95 15.67 8.90 13.80
CA ARG A 95 15.82 9.67 15.02
C ARG A 95 15.99 11.16 14.71
N ARG A 96 15.38 11.60 13.61
CA ARG A 96 15.42 12.99 13.16
C ARG A 96 14.35 13.73 13.94
N ILE A 97 14.76 14.79 14.62
CA ILE A 97 13.80 15.76 15.14
C ILE A 97 13.60 16.76 14.00
N PRO A 98 12.37 16.94 13.50
CA PRO A 98 12.16 17.85 12.40
C PRO A 98 12.67 19.26 12.74
N GLY A 99 13.47 19.84 11.84
CA GLY A 99 14.10 21.15 12.03
C GLY A 99 15.40 21.17 12.87
N VAL A 100 15.95 20.02 13.28
CA VAL A 100 17.22 19.93 14.03
C VAL A 100 18.31 19.30 13.17
N LYS A 101 19.46 19.96 13.06
CA LYS A 101 20.61 19.46 12.28
C LYS A 101 21.14 18.12 12.85
N PRO A 102 21.59 17.19 11.99
CA PRO A 102 21.98 15.82 12.35
C PRO A 102 23.31 15.69 13.13
N GLU A 103 23.86 16.78 13.66
CA GLU A 103 25.23 16.83 14.20
C GLU A 103 25.38 16.20 15.60
N LYS A 104 24.29 15.81 16.27
CA LYS A 104 24.31 15.20 17.61
C LYS A 104 23.85 13.73 17.60
N PRO A 105 24.39 12.88 18.51
CA PRO A 105 23.93 11.51 18.70
C PRO A 105 22.42 11.45 18.90
N ARG A 106 21.83 10.41 18.32
CA ARG A 106 20.42 10.32 17.96
C ARG A 106 19.51 9.93 19.15
N ASP A 107 18.53 10.78 19.45
CA ASP A 107 17.39 10.50 20.35
C ASP A 107 16.50 9.40 19.79
N ASN A 108 16.08 8.41 20.57
CA ASN A 108 15.12 7.41 20.07
C ASN A 108 13.75 8.05 19.75
N ASN A 109 12.89 7.35 19.02
CA ASN A 109 11.57 7.86 18.61
C ASN A 109 10.70 8.28 19.82
N GLN A 110 10.88 7.66 20.99
CA GLN A 110 10.20 8.06 22.23
C GLN A 110 10.66 9.46 22.70
N GLU A 111 11.96 9.76 22.63
CA GLU A 111 12.49 11.10 22.93
C GLU A 111 12.04 12.15 21.90
N VAL A 112 11.98 11.80 20.61
CA VAL A 112 11.37 12.66 19.58
C VAL A 112 9.92 12.96 19.94
N ALA A 113 9.14 11.95 20.33
CA ALA A 113 7.75 12.12 20.77
C ALA A 113 7.63 13.00 22.02
N LYS A 114 8.57 12.94 22.97
CA LYS A 114 8.62 13.87 24.12
C LYS A 114 8.88 15.30 23.68
N LYS A 115 9.84 15.51 22.78
CA LYS A 115 10.20 16.85 22.27
C LYS A 115 9.08 17.49 21.47
N LEU A 116 8.35 16.69 20.70
CA LEU A 116 7.14 17.11 19.99
C LEU A 116 5.93 17.29 20.92
N GLY A 117 6.07 17.01 22.23
CA GLY A 117 5.02 17.20 23.22
C GLY A 117 3.92 16.15 23.17
N TYR A 118 4.12 15.03 22.46
CA TYR A 118 3.18 13.90 22.44
C TYR A 118 3.25 13.09 23.72
N LEU A 119 4.43 13.03 24.34
CA LEU A 119 4.65 12.36 25.61
C LEU A 119 5.06 13.36 26.71
N VAL A 120 4.53 13.14 27.91
CA VAL A 120 4.85 13.93 29.11
C VAL A 120 5.22 12.99 30.26
N LEU A 121 6.20 13.39 31.08
CA LEU A 121 6.51 12.68 32.31
C LEU A 121 5.49 13.03 33.39
N ASP A 122 4.68 12.05 33.79
CA ASP A 122 3.88 12.14 35.01
C ASP A 122 4.82 11.96 36.20
N ARG A 123 5.22 13.09 36.80
CA ARG A 123 6.16 13.11 37.94
C ARG A 123 5.63 12.36 39.17
N ARG A 124 4.31 12.22 39.33
CA ARG A 124 3.72 11.50 40.47
C ARG A 124 3.82 9.99 40.28
N ALA A 125 3.55 9.52 39.06
CA ALA A 125 3.66 8.11 38.72
C ALA A 125 5.09 7.69 38.34
N ASN A 126 5.99 8.66 38.13
CA ASN A 126 7.30 8.48 37.50
C ASN A 126 7.22 7.67 36.19
N GLN A 127 6.21 7.97 35.38
CA GLN A 127 5.90 7.25 34.14
C GLN A 127 5.60 8.23 33.02
N LEU A 128 6.01 7.87 31.81
CA LEU A 128 5.61 8.62 30.61
C LEU A 128 4.16 8.33 30.27
N ARG A 129 3.43 9.38 29.89
CA ARG A 129 2.03 9.31 29.46
C ARG A 129 1.84 10.16 28.22
N HIS A 130 0.79 9.89 27.46
CA HIS A 130 0.43 10.77 26.35
C HIS A 130 -0.01 12.15 26.88
N SER A 131 0.29 13.20 26.12
CA SER A 131 -0.15 14.56 26.42
C SER A 131 -1.64 14.73 26.14
N THR A 132 -2.35 15.47 26.99
CA THR A 132 -3.77 15.83 26.76
C THR A 132 -3.94 17.17 26.04
N LYS A 133 -2.85 17.94 25.86
CA LYS A 133 -2.83 19.29 25.27
C LYS A 133 -2.56 19.29 23.75
N MET A 134 -2.92 18.22 23.03
CA MET A 134 -2.46 17.99 21.66
C MET A 134 -3.27 18.74 20.59
N GLU A 135 -3.29 20.08 20.61
CA GLU A 135 -4.11 20.87 19.67
C GLU A 135 -3.80 20.59 18.18
N GLU A 136 -2.53 20.38 17.84
CA GLU A 136 -2.08 20.19 16.44
C GLU A 136 -2.52 18.85 15.81
N TYR A 137 -2.46 17.76 16.58
CA TYR A 137 -2.92 16.43 16.16
C TYR A 137 -4.42 16.41 15.86
N VAL A 138 -5.17 17.30 16.51
CA VAL A 138 -6.62 17.33 16.41
C VAL A 138 -7.05 18.11 15.16
N SER A 139 -6.21 18.84 14.44
CA SER A 139 -6.63 19.66 13.28
C SER A 139 -7.37 18.88 12.18
N ILE A 140 -6.76 17.83 11.61
CA ILE A 140 -7.40 16.97 10.59
C ILE A 140 -8.62 16.26 11.18
N ALA A 141 -8.51 15.74 12.39
CA ALA A 141 -9.60 15.07 13.07
C ALA A 141 -10.77 16.02 13.40
N VAL A 142 -10.47 17.28 13.69
CA VAL A 142 -11.43 18.37 13.90
C VAL A 142 -12.12 18.67 12.60
N ASP A 143 -11.41 18.73 11.48
CA ASP A 143 -12.04 18.98 10.19
C ASP A 143 -12.93 17.82 9.75
N ILE A 144 -12.49 16.58 9.98
CA ILE A 144 -13.33 15.39 9.86
C ILE A 144 -14.56 15.51 10.77
N ALA A 145 -14.38 15.90 12.02
CA ALA A 145 -15.46 16.04 12.99
C ALA A 145 -16.45 17.11 12.57
N LYS A 146 -15.98 18.27 12.11
CA LYS A 146 -16.79 19.35 11.54
C LYS A 146 -17.63 18.83 10.38
N ARG A 147 -17.01 18.12 9.41
CA ARG A 147 -17.74 17.50 8.28
C ARG A 147 -18.79 16.48 8.76
N LYS A 148 -18.46 15.65 9.74
CA LYS A 148 -19.41 14.68 10.33
C LYS A 148 -20.55 15.40 11.07
N ASN A 149 -20.26 16.45 11.83
CA ASN A 149 -21.26 17.27 12.51
C ASN A 149 -22.17 18.01 11.53
N ALA A 150 -21.63 18.48 10.39
CA ALA A 150 -22.44 19.05 9.31
C ALA A 150 -23.44 18.03 8.74
N SER A 151 -23.06 16.75 8.64
CA SER A 151 -24.00 15.69 8.23
C SER A 151 -25.01 15.30 9.32
N LYS A 152 -24.58 15.26 10.59
CA LYS A 152 -25.43 14.93 11.74
C LYS A 152 -24.84 15.54 13.03
N PRO A 153 -25.55 16.44 13.71
CA PRO A 153 -25.08 17.03 14.98
C PRO A 153 -24.64 15.97 16.00
N GLY A 154 -23.53 16.24 16.70
CA GLY A 154 -22.93 15.36 17.71
C GLY A 154 -22.23 14.10 17.16
N LYS A 155 -22.20 13.87 15.84
CA LYS A 155 -21.45 12.75 15.24
C LYS A 155 -19.94 13.03 15.20
N GLY A 156 -19.57 14.27 14.92
CA GLY A 156 -18.19 14.75 14.97
C GLY A 156 -17.62 14.72 16.38
N ASP A 157 -18.39 15.13 17.38
CA ASP A 157 -17.92 15.14 18.77
C ASP A 157 -17.66 13.73 19.28
N ARG A 158 -18.59 12.80 19.00
CA ARG A 158 -18.38 11.38 19.27
C ARG A 158 -17.17 10.81 18.54
N PHE A 159 -16.95 11.22 17.30
CA PHE A 159 -15.75 10.85 16.55
C PHE A 159 -14.48 11.37 17.24
N LEU A 160 -14.41 12.64 17.63
CA LEU A 160 -13.24 13.22 18.32
C LEU A 160 -12.96 12.54 19.65
N THR A 161 -14.00 12.25 20.43
CA THR A 161 -13.86 11.55 21.71
C THR A 161 -13.31 10.15 21.48
N ALA A 162 -13.88 9.39 20.53
CA ALA A 162 -13.38 8.06 20.19
C ALA A 162 -11.94 8.09 19.64
N TYR A 163 -11.64 9.07 18.78
CA TYR A 163 -10.31 9.33 18.22
C TYR A 163 -9.32 9.56 19.36
N ARG A 164 -9.50 10.60 20.18
CA ARG A 164 -8.60 10.91 21.30
C ARG A 164 -8.41 9.73 22.25
N GLY A 165 -9.48 9.01 22.58
CA GLY A 165 -9.41 7.84 23.46
C GLY A 165 -8.53 6.72 22.90
N ARG A 166 -8.69 6.36 21.63
CA ARG A 166 -7.91 5.28 21.00
C ARG A 166 -6.44 5.65 20.84
N TYR A 167 -6.13 6.87 20.39
CA TYR A 167 -4.75 7.28 20.18
C TYR A 167 -4.00 7.60 21.46
N GLY A 168 -4.64 8.24 22.43
CA GLY A 168 -4.03 8.42 23.75
C GLY A 168 -3.66 7.06 24.37
N SER A 169 -4.48 6.03 24.14
CA SER A 169 -4.17 4.66 24.54
C SER A 169 -2.94 4.10 23.81
N ALA A 170 -2.86 4.25 22.48
CA ALA A 170 -1.71 3.80 21.69
C ALA A 170 -0.40 4.50 22.08
N LEU A 171 -0.42 5.83 22.17
CA LEU A 171 0.72 6.65 22.61
C LEU A 171 1.14 6.33 24.04
N GLY A 172 0.18 6.09 24.94
CA GLY A 172 0.47 5.71 26.32
C GLY A 172 1.25 4.39 26.41
N ARG A 173 0.91 3.40 25.59
CA ARG A 173 1.63 2.12 25.53
C ARG A 173 3.03 2.27 24.96
N LEU A 174 3.13 3.01 23.86
CA LEU A 174 4.38 3.37 23.23
C LEU A 174 5.35 4.14 24.16
N ALA A 175 4.80 4.87 25.13
CA ALA A 175 5.57 5.58 26.12
C ALA A 175 6.23 4.66 27.16
N GLN A 176 5.75 3.42 27.31
CA GLN A 176 6.27 2.49 28.31
C GLN A 176 7.57 1.83 27.87
N ASP A 177 7.84 1.80 26.56
CA ASP A 177 8.97 1.09 25.98
C ASP A 177 9.69 1.94 24.92
N PRO A 178 10.97 2.28 25.10
CA PRO A 178 11.74 3.08 24.14
C PRO A 178 11.87 2.45 22.76
N HIS A 179 11.80 1.12 22.65
CA HIS A 179 11.94 0.37 21.40
C HIS A 179 10.60 0.05 20.74
N ALA A 180 9.47 0.31 21.40
CA ALA A 180 8.14 0.09 20.84
C ALA A 180 7.84 0.91 19.57
N TRP A 181 8.76 1.78 19.16
CA TRP A 181 8.67 2.56 17.94
C TRP A 181 9.55 2.04 16.81
N ASP A 182 10.43 1.08 17.09
CA ASP A 182 11.41 0.59 16.13
C ASP A 182 10.76 -0.50 15.24
N VAL A 183 11.10 -0.49 13.96
CA VAL A 183 10.85 -1.57 13.01
C VAL A 183 11.44 -2.86 13.57
N GLU A 184 10.73 -3.98 13.37
CA GLU A 184 11.06 -5.31 13.89
C GLU A 184 10.90 -5.52 15.40
N TYR A 185 10.77 -4.46 16.19
CA TYR A 185 10.61 -4.66 17.63
C TYR A 185 9.28 -5.37 17.94
N GLN A 186 9.35 -6.34 18.83
CA GLN A 186 8.20 -7.06 19.35
C GLN A 186 7.93 -6.55 20.76
N MET A 187 6.77 -5.91 20.95
CA MET A 187 6.39 -5.48 22.28
C MET A 187 6.13 -6.69 23.18
N ASN A 188 6.74 -6.67 24.37
CA ASN A 188 6.37 -7.57 25.44
C ASN A 188 5.10 -7.04 26.10
N LEU A 189 4.01 -7.81 26.01
CA LEU A 189 2.72 -7.40 26.54
C LEU A 189 2.37 -8.31 27.71
N ASP A 190 2.01 -7.69 28.83
CA ASP A 190 1.38 -8.44 29.90
C ASP A 190 -0.04 -8.89 29.47
N SER A 191 -0.60 -9.85 30.18
CA SER A 191 -1.92 -10.41 29.85
C SER A 191 -3.10 -9.42 29.95
N ARG A 192 -2.97 -8.35 30.73
CA ARG A 192 -4.00 -7.32 30.90
C ARG A 192 -3.89 -6.28 29.79
N ASP A 193 -2.66 -5.90 29.48
CA ASP A 193 -2.32 -5.04 28.37
C ASP A 193 -2.71 -5.70 27.07
N SER A 194 -2.40 -6.98 26.82
CA SER A 194 -2.81 -7.65 25.57
C SER A 194 -4.34 -7.57 25.33
N LYS A 195 -5.17 -7.69 26.37
CA LYS A 195 -6.62 -7.52 26.26
C LYS A 195 -7.01 -6.06 25.94
N ALA A 196 -6.31 -5.09 26.49
CA ALA A 196 -6.49 -3.66 26.23
C ALA A 196 -5.85 -3.17 24.91
N VAL A 197 -4.81 -3.85 24.43
CA VAL A 197 -4.00 -3.62 23.21
C VAL A 197 -4.49 -4.50 22.05
N TYR A 198 -5.45 -5.40 22.21
CA TYR A 198 -6.09 -6.11 21.07
C TYR A 198 -7.61 -6.14 21.14
N GLY A 199 -8.16 -5.54 22.18
CA GLY A 199 -9.59 -5.26 22.29
C GLY A 199 -10.34 -6.56 22.38
N ALA A 200 -10.02 -7.32 23.43
CA ALA A 200 -10.84 -8.30 24.11
C ALA A 200 -11.87 -9.15 23.33
N THR A 201 -11.77 -9.31 22.01
CA THR A 201 -12.52 -10.33 21.29
C THR A 201 -11.63 -11.56 21.21
N GLN A 202 -12.21 -12.74 21.43
CA GLN A 202 -11.50 -14.00 21.33
C GLN A 202 -10.80 -14.13 19.95
N LYS A 203 -11.45 -13.61 18.90
CA LYS A 203 -10.94 -13.56 17.53
C LYS A 203 -9.64 -12.74 17.40
N SER A 204 -9.54 -11.58 18.04
CA SER A 204 -8.29 -10.79 18.07
C SER A 204 -7.15 -11.54 18.75
N LEU A 205 -7.46 -12.25 19.86
CA LEU A 205 -6.47 -13.04 20.59
C LEU A 205 -5.99 -14.27 19.79
N ASP A 206 -6.86 -14.89 19.00
CA ASP A 206 -6.50 -16.03 18.16
C ASP A 206 -5.64 -15.62 16.96
N VAL A 207 -5.90 -14.44 16.37
CA VAL A 207 -5.00 -13.84 15.36
C VAL A 207 -3.62 -13.56 15.97
N MET A 208 -3.58 -13.01 17.19
CA MET A 208 -2.33 -12.73 17.90
C MET A 208 -1.50 -13.98 18.18
N LYS A 209 -2.12 -15.09 18.61
CA LYS A 209 -1.44 -16.38 18.77
C LYS A 209 -0.89 -16.94 17.45
N THR A 210 -1.55 -16.63 16.34
CA THR A 210 -1.10 -17.04 15.01
C THR A 210 0.10 -16.22 14.54
N LEU A 211 0.19 -14.94 14.96
CA LEU A 211 1.26 -14.02 14.56
C LEU A 211 2.48 -14.05 15.50
N SER A 212 2.31 -14.41 16.78
CA SER A 212 3.43 -14.61 17.70
C SER A 212 3.93 -16.05 17.60
N LYS A 213 5.08 -16.23 16.92
CA LYS A 213 5.67 -17.56 16.67
C LYS A 213 5.97 -18.36 17.96
N ASP A 214 6.06 -17.69 19.12
CA ASP A 214 6.51 -18.29 20.38
C ASP A 214 5.58 -17.98 21.58
N SER A 215 4.26 -18.00 21.42
CA SER A 215 3.33 -17.92 22.57
C SER A 215 3.28 -19.24 23.37
N ALA A 216 4.44 -19.72 23.82
CA ALA A 216 4.60 -20.89 24.68
C ALA A 216 4.80 -20.47 26.15
N SER A 217 3.87 -20.94 27.00
CA SER A 217 4.00 -21.16 28.45
C SER A 217 4.77 -20.11 29.28
N GLY A 218 4.08 -19.11 29.85
CA GLY A 218 4.71 -18.22 30.85
C GLY A 218 3.91 -17.01 31.34
N GLY A 219 2.77 -16.67 30.73
CA GLY A 219 1.94 -15.53 31.17
C GLY A 219 2.34 -14.16 30.62
N THR A 220 3.47 -14.06 29.93
CA THR A 220 3.83 -12.93 29.06
C THR A 220 3.44 -13.27 27.62
N TYR A 221 2.81 -12.32 26.92
CA TYR A 221 2.47 -12.46 25.51
C TYR A 221 3.49 -11.67 24.70
N GLN A 222 4.20 -12.34 23.80
CA GLN A 222 4.91 -11.64 22.74
C GLN A 222 3.88 -11.12 21.74
N GLY A 223 3.89 -9.81 21.53
CA GLY A 223 3.17 -9.21 20.42
C GLY A 223 3.84 -9.53 19.08
N PRO A 224 3.15 -9.51 17.91
CA PRO A 224 3.83 -9.41 16.64
C PRO A 224 4.79 -8.23 16.58
N ILE A 225 5.63 -8.30 15.55
CA ILE A 225 6.52 -7.20 15.16
C ILE A 225 5.68 -5.93 15.00
N ASN A 226 6.20 -4.78 15.44
CA ASN A 226 5.53 -3.47 15.40
C ASN A 226 4.95 -3.05 14.04
N PHE A 227 5.50 -3.62 12.98
CA PHE A 227 5.09 -3.40 11.60
C PHE A 227 4.54 -4.66 10.93
N HIS A 228 4.19 -5.66 11.73
CA HIS A 228 3.58 -6.86 11.21
C HIS A 228 2.13 -6.60 10.86
N ILE A 229 1.70 -7.30 9.81
CA ILE A 229 0.35 -7.26 9.31
C ILE A 229 -0.57 -7.91 10.35
N VAL A 230 -1.64 -7.19 10.71
CA VAL A 230 -2.86 -7.82 11.23
C VAL A 230 -3.86 -7.85 10.07
N GLU A 231 -4.15 -9.05 9.58
CA GLU A 231 -4.85 -9.27 8.30
C GLU A 231 -6.35 -8.96 8.33
N THR A 232 -6.90 -8.57 9.48
CA THR A 232 -8.34 -8.37 9.60
C THR A 232 -8.71 -6.91 9.35
N ASN A 233 -9.69 -6.65 8.48
CA ASN A 233 -10.25 -5.29 8.30
C ASN A 233 -10.79 -4.70 9.63
N GLU A 234 -11.12 -5.56 10.60
CA GLU A 234 -11.52 -5.21 11.96
C GLU A 234 -10.37 -4.56 12.77
N SER A 235 -9.12 -4.77 12.34
CA SER A 235 -7.91 -4.23 12.95
C SER A 235 -7.37 -3.00 12.23
N LYS A 236 -8.00 -2.54 11.14
CA LYS A 236 -7.64 -1.31 10.40
C LYS A 236 -8.51 -0.12 10.84
N GLY A 237 -7.96 1.09 10.70
CA GLY A 237 -8.61 2.36 11.00
C GLY A 237 -8.27 2.93 12.37
N PHE A 238 -8.75 4.16 12.63
CA PHE A 238 -8.32 5.02 13.73
C PHE A 238 -7.88 4.34 15.04
N GLY A 239 -6.60 4.49 15.35
CA GLY A 239 -5.96 3.92 16.54
C GLY A 239 -5.89 2.40 16.50
N ALA A 240 -5.78 1.84 15.30
CA ALA A 240 -5.54 0.43 15.02
C ALA A 240 -4.32 -0.08 15.78
N TRP A 241 -4.37 -1.38 16.07
CA TRP A 241 -3.47 -2.12 16.93
C TRP A 241 -2.06 -2.19 16.32
N TYR A 242 -1.03 -2.08 17.17
CA TYR A 242 0.40 -1.87 16.85
C TYR A 242 0.82 -0.42 16.66
N PRO A 243 2.03 -0.04 17.12
CA PRO A 243 2.32 1.23 17.76
C PRO A 243 1.90 2.44 16.94
N TYR A 244 1.89 2.33 15.62
CA TYR A 244 1.18 3.22 14.74
C TYR A 244 0.70 2.48 13.48
N GLU A 245 -0.55 2.76 13.11
CA GLU A 245 -1.13 2.30 11.85
C GLU A 245 -0.28 2.81 10.68
N HIS A 246 0.01 1.92 9.74
CA HIS A 246 0.81 2.22 8.55
C HIS A 246 0.18 1.53 7.35
N GLU A 247 0.35 2.15 6.19
CA GLU A 247 0.00 1.55 4.91
C GLU A 247 1.29 1.22 4.16
N HIS A 248 1.25 0.10 3.46
CA HIS A 248 2.23 -0.13 2.42
C HIS A 248 1.84 0.76 1.25
N HIS A 249 2.80 1.48 0.68
CA HIS A 249 2.58 2.46 -0.36
C HIS A 249 3.44 2.12 -1.57
N HIS A 250 2.83 2.21 -2.75
CA HIS A 250 3.52 2.04 -4.02
C HIS A 250 4.18 3.36 -4.42
N MET A 251 5.50 3.35 -4.66
CA MET A 251 6.19 4.51 -5.25
C MET A 251 5.68 4.77 -6.67
N ILE A 252 5.47 3.72 -7.44
CA ILE A 252 4.82 3.77 -8.75
C ILE A 252 3.48 3.08 -8.61
N PRO A 253 2.36 3.83 -8.52
CA PRO A 253 1.03 3.25 -8.36
C PRO A 253 0.65 2.37 -9.55
N PRO A 254 -0.10 1.28 -9.32
CA PRO A 254 -0.58 0.42 -10.41
C PRO A 254 -1.37 1.20 -11.48
N SER A 255 -2.16 2.19 -11.08
CA SER A 255 -2.93 3.03 -11.99
C SER A 255 -2.04 3.88 -12.90
N ALA A 256 -1.01 4.54 -12.35
CA ALA A 256 -0.06 5.34 -13.12
C ALA A 256 0.74 4.48 -14.09
N PHE A 257 1.20 3.30 -13.65
CA PHE A 257 1.89 2.34 -14.51
C PHE A 257 1.00 1.87 -15.67
N GLN A 258 -0.25 1.53 -15.37
CA GLN A 258 -1.23 1.08 -16.35
C GLN A 258 -1.57 2.19 -17.36
N GLU A 259 -1.75 3.43 -16.90
CA GLU A 259 -2.11 4.57 -17.74
C GLU A 259 -0.95 5.02 -18.63
N TYR A 260 0.23 5.26 -18.04
CA TYR A 260 1.32 5.94 -18.74
C TYR A 260 2.29 4.98 -19.43
N VAL A 261 2.45 3.75 -18.92
CA VAL A 261 3.34 2.73 -19.53
C VAL A 261 2.55 1.81 -20.45
N LEU A 262 1.57 1.07 -19.93
CA LEU A 262 0.93 -0.01 -20.69
C LEU A 262 -0.09 0.51 -21.70
N ASN A 263 -0.98 1.43 -21.30
CA ASN A 263 -2.06 1.98 -22.14
C ASN A 263 -1.75 3.37 -22.71
N GLY A 264 -0.52 3.84 -22.59
CA GLY A 264 -0.14 5.15 -23.11
C GLY A 264 -0.42 5.27 -24.61
N LEU A 265 -0.67 6.50 -25.06
CA LEU A 265 -0.97 6.79 -26.47
C LEU A 265 0.10 6.21 -27.40
N SER A 266 -0.33 5.84 -28.61
CA SER A 266 0.49 5.09 -29.56
C SER A 266 0.32 5.65 -30.97
N GLU A 267 1.46 5.84 -31.65
CA GLU A 267 1.51 6.25 -33.07
C GLU A 267 1.27 5.07 -34.04
N ASP A 268 1.44 3.83 -33.58
CA ASP A 268 1.18 2.60 -34.35
C ASP A 268 0.41 1.61 -33.44
N PRO A 269 -0.90 1.81 -33.19
CA PRO A 269 -1.68 0.99 -32.25
C PRO A 269 -1.67 -0.53 -32.53
N PRO A 270 -1.65 -1.02 -33.78
CA PRO A 270 -1.47 -2.44 -34.05
C PRO A 270 -0.17 -3.03 -33.50
N LEU A 271 0.92 -2.25 -33.48
CA LEU A 271 2.23 -2.70 -32.99
C LEU A 271 2.43 -2.36 -31.50
N LEU A 272 2.22 -1.11 -31.13
CA LEU A 272 2.46 -0.55 -29.79
C LEU A 272 1.13 -0.49 -29.04
N ASN A 273 0.67 -1.66 -28.64
CA ASN A 273 -0.49 -1.83 -27.76
C ASN A 273 -0.06 -2.44 -26.43
N TYR A 274 -1.03 -2.46 -25.53
CA TYR A 274 -0.96 -3.07 -24.21
C TYR A 274 -0.24 -4.44 -24.22
N MET A 275 -0.67 -5.38 -25.06
CA MET A 275 -0.12 -6.74 -25.07
C MET A 275 1.34 -6.80 -25.51
N SER A 276 1.73 -5.98 -26.49
CA SER A 276 3.13 -5.89 -26.94
C SER A 276 4.03 -5.31 -25.85
N ARG A 277 3.59 -4.28 -25.13
CA ARG A 277 4.34 -3.68 -24.01
C ARG A 277 4.41 -4.62 -22.82
N ALA A 278 3.27 -5.21 -22.44
CA ALA A 278 3.19 -6.19 -21.34
C ALA A 278 4.13 -7.39 -21.57
N ARG A 279 4.31 -7.85 -22.82
CA ARG A 279 5.27 -8.91 -23.14
C ARG A 279 6.70 -8.58 -22.70
N ILE A 280 7.19 -7.37 -23.02
CA ILE A 280 8.54 -6.93 -22.64
C ILE A 280 8.63 -6.75 -21.12
N VAL A 281 7.61 -6.13 -20.50
CA VAL A 281 7.53 -5.94 -19.04
C VAL A 281 7.61 -7.28 -18.29
N MET A 282 6.85 -8.30 -18.70
CA MET A 282 6.90 -9.64 -18.08
C MET A 282 8.28 -10.29 -18.19
N GLN A 283 8.99 -10.02 -19.28
CA GLN A 283 10.33 -10.55 -19.48
C GLN A 283 11.35 -9.88 -18.54
N GLY A 284 11.14 -8.60 -18.20
CA GLY A 284 12.06 -7.83 -17.34
C GLY A 284 12.13 -8.33 -15.90
N SER A 285 11.18 -9.15 -15.48
CA SER A 285 11.10 -9.66 -14.11
C SER A 285 10.95 -8.59 -13.02
N TRP A 286 10.61 -7.35 -13.41
CA TRP A 286 10.19 -6.31 -12.46
C TRP A 286 8.71 -6.46 -12.10
N ASN A 287 8.38 -6.23 -10.83
CA ASN A 287 7.05 -6.44 -10.26
C ASN A 287 6.53 -5.13 -9.66
N ILE A 288 5.23 -4.82 -9.83
CA ILE A 288 4.63 -3.65 -9.19
C ILE A 288 4.66 -3.74 -7.65
N HIS A 289 4.74 -4.94 -7.10
CA HIS A 289 4.93 -5.24 -5.68
C HIS A 289 6.40 -5.50 -5.31
N ASP A 290 7.36 -5.27 -6.20
CA ASP A 290 8.80 -5.35 -5.89
C ASP A 290 9.11 -4.47 -4.67
N GLU A 291 9.96 -4.96 -3.76
CA GLU A 291 10.32 -4.25 -2.53
C GLU A 291 10.86 -2.84 -2.77
N LEU A 292 11.51 -2.59 -3.92
CA LEU A 292 11.98 -1.25 -4.28
C LEU A 292 10.83 -0.32 -4.68
N ASN A 293 9.71 -0.85 -5.17
CA ASN A 293 8.51 -0.06 -5.44
C ASN A 293 7.65 0.14 -4.17
N MET A 294 8.11 -0.33 -3.02
CA MET A 294 7.37 -0.29 -1.76
C MET A 294 8.01 0.64 -0.73
N MET A 295 7.15 1.36 -0.01
CA MET A 295 7.48 2.14 1.18
C MET A 295 6.39 1.91 2.23
N LEU A 296 6.73 1.89 3.52
CA LEU A 296 5.73 1.99 4.58
C LEU A 296 5.50 3.47 4.84
N LEU A 297 4.25 3.90 4.89
CA LEU A 297 3.91 5.25 5.28
C LEU A 297 2.99 5.19 6.48
N PRO A 298 3.25 5.94 7.56
CA PRO A 298 2.31 6.02 8.66
C PRO A 298 0.96 6.53 8.17
N SER A 299 -0.13 5.89 8.56
CA SER A 299 -1.49 6.30 8.18
C SER A 299 -1.95 7.58 8.88
N GLU A 300 -1.14 8.05 9.83
CA GLU A 300 -1.48 9.11 10.77
C GLU A 300 -0.38 10.16 10.82
N VAL A 301 -0.76 11.37 11.24
CA VAL A 301 0.14 12.54 11.25
C VAL A 301 1.20 12.47 12.35
N TYR A 302 0.86 12.04 13.56
CA TYR A 302 1.80 12.08 14.68
C TYR A 302 2.95 11.05 14.54
N PRO A 303 2.75 9.78 14.11
CA PRO A 303 3.86 8.89 13.88
C PRO A 303 4.66 9.32 12.65
N ALA A 304 4.01 9.85 11.61
CA ALA A 304 4.68 10.48 10.48
C ALA A 304 5.63 11.59 10.93
N ARG A 305 5.22 12.46 11.86
CA ARG A 305 6.10 13.49 12.45
C ARG A 305 7.23 12.92 13.32
N ILE A 306 6.94 11.87 14.10
CA ILE A 306 7.95 11.24 14.97
C ILE A 306 9.03 10.56 14.13
N LEU A 307 8.62 9.93 13.01
CA LEU A 307 9.50 9.27 12.07
C LEU A 307 10.03 10.21 10.97
N ASP A 308 9.62 11.47 10.96
CA ASP A 308 9.95 12.41 9.88
C ASP A 308 9.62 11.85 8.47
N LEU A 309 8.50 11.13 8.36
CA LEU A 309 7.99 10.54 7.13
C LEU A 309 6.73 11.27 6.67
N ALA A 310 6.42 11.14 5.38
CA ALA A 310 5.12 11.45 4.84
C ALA A 310 4.02 10.62 5.54
N ALA A 311 2.90 11.25 5.89
CA ALA A 311 1.71 10.48 6.25
C ALA A 311 1.04 9.96 4.97
N HIS A 312 0.63 8.70 4.96
CA HIS A 312 -0.28 8.19 3.95
C HIS A 312 -1.59 9.00 4.01
N ILE A 313 -2.20 9.28 2.85
CA ILE A 313 -3.42 10.08 2.77
C ILE A 313 -4.44 9.57 3.80
N PRO A 314 -4.98 10.44 4.69
CA PRO A 314 -5.88 9.99 5.74
C PRO A 314 -7.04 9.18 5.13
N TRP A 315 -7.35 8.02 5.72
CA TRP A 315 -8.33 7.02 5.24
C TRP A 315 -9.65 7.61 4.69
N GLN A 316 -10.05 8.79 5.16
CA GLN A 316 -11.32 9.45 4.84
C GLN A 316 -11.25 10.52 3.74
N MET A 317 -10.06 10.85 3.24
CA MET A 317 -9.87 11.84 2.16
C MET A 317 -9.98 11.21 0.76
N GLY A 318 -10.20 9.89 0.68
CA GLY A 318 -10.20 9.14 -0.57
C GLY A 318 -8.77 8.80 -1.00
N ALA A 319 -8.62 7.70 -1.73
CA ALA A 319 -7.35 7.28 -2.33
C ALA A 319 -7.04 8.10 -3.59
N ASP A 320 -7.22 9.42 -3.55
CA ASP A 320 -6.97 10.25 -4.72
C ASP A 320 -5.46 10.44 -4.92
N HIS A 321 -4.89 9.46 -5.62
CA HIS A 321 -3.50 9.48 -6.06
C HIS A 321 -3.36 10.27 -7.37
N SER A 322 -4.40 10.92 -7.90
CA SER A 322 -4.35 11.48 -9.26
C SER A 322 -3.31 12.58 -9.44
N SER A 323 -3.11 13.44 -8.43
CA SER A 323 -2.06 14.46 -8.45
C SER A 323 -0.67 13.81 -8.46
N TYR A 324 -0.44 12.85 -7.56
CA TYR A 324 0.82 12.11 -7.50
C TYR A 324 1.09 11.31 -8.78
N SER A 325 0.10 10.57 -9.27
CA SER A 325 0.18 9.83 -10.54
C SER A 325 0.52 10.77 -11.71
N ARG A 326 -0.01 11.99 -11.72
CA ARG A 326 0.28 12.98 -12.76
C ARG A 326 1.72 13.47 -12.71
N GLU A 327 2.32 13.61 -11.53
CA GLU A 327 3.74 13.96 -11.38
C GLU A 327 4.64 12.86 -11.96
N LEU A 328 4.24 11.60 -11.85
CA LEU A 328 4.95 10.46 -12.44
C LEU A 328 4.84 10.38 -13.96
N LYS A 329 3.91 11.11 -14.58
CA LYS A 329 3.59 10.98 -16.01
C LYS A 329 4.82 11.08 -16.88
N THR A 330 5.58 12.17 -16.80
CA THR A 330 6.73 12.40 -17.69
C THR A 330 7.79 11.31 -17.56
N LYS A 331 8.06 10.85 -16.33
CA LYS A 331 9.02 9.75 -16.08
C LYS A 331 8.52 8.44 -16.71
N LEU A 332 7.26 8.08 -16.47
CA LEU A 332 6.66 6.85 -16.98
C LEU A 332 6.44 6.86 -18.50
N GLU A 333 6.20 8.03 -19.10
CA GLU A 333 6.18 8.18 -20.56
C GLU A 333 7.57 7.92 -21.16
N GLY A 334 8.65 8.35 -20.51
CA GLY A 334 10.01 7.99 -20.91
C GLY A 334 10.24 6.47 -20.90
N VAL A 335 9.72 5.76 -19.88
CA VAL A 335 9.75 4.30 -19.83
C VAL A 335 8.95 3.68 -20.98
N ARG A 336 7.74 4.19 -21.25
CA ARG A 336 6.92 3.75 -22.39
C ARG A 336 7.67 3.94 -23.71
N ASP A 337 8.26 5.10 -23.93
CA ASP A 337 8.93 5.44 -25.18
C ASP A 337 10.14 4.52 -25.42
N HIS A 338 10.83 4.10 -24.35
CA HIS A 338 11.86 3.06 -24.42
C HIS A 338 11.31 1.71 -24.91
N LEU A 339 10.18 1.26 -24.35
CA LEU A 339 9.52 0.02 -24.79
C LEU A 339 9.05 0.11 -26.24
N ASP A 340 8.44 1.23 -26.61
CA ASP A 340 7.92 1.46 -27.95
C ASP A 340 9.04 1.49 -28.99
N ALA A 341 10.19 2.11 -28.68
CA ALA A 341 11.38 2.08 -29.52
C ALA A 341 11.87 0.65 -29.75
N ALA A 342 11.89 -0.19 -28.71
CA ALA A 342 12.26 -1.60 -28.84
C ALA A 342 11.28 -2.38 -29.73
N LEU A 343 9.98 -2.19 -29.55
CA LEU A 343 8.94 -2.82 -30.36
C LEU A 343 9.02 -2.38 -31.84
N LYS A 344 9.29 -1.10 -32.11
CA LYS A 344 9.54 -0.60 -33.46
C LYS A 344 10.75 -1.28 -34.11
N ARG A 345 11.87 -1.44 -33.38
CA ARG A 345 13.07 -2.16 -33.86
C ARG A 345 12.80 -3.64 -34.18
N CYS A 346 11.75 -4.22 -33.60
CA CYS A 346 11.38 -5.62 -33.76
C CYS A 346 10.51 -5.92 -35.00
N LYS A 347 9.87 -4.90 -35.60
CA LYS A 347 8.79 -5.07 -36.61
C LYS A 347 9.15 -6.02 -37.75
N ASP A 348 10.36 -5.88 -38.30
CA ASP A 348 10.81 -6.61 -39.49
C ASP A 348 11.94 -7.62 -39.19
N LYS A 349 12.21 -7.90 -37.90
CA LYS A 349 13.30 -8.78 -37.50
C LYS A 349 12.88 -10.26 -37.46
N PRO A 350 13.79 -11.18 -37.84
CA PRO A 350 13.59 -12.61 -37.59
C PRO A 350 13.34 -12.90 -36.10
N LYS A 351 12.54 -13.93 -35.79
CA LYS A 351 12.12 -14.28 -34.42
C LYS A 351 13.28 -14.32 -33.40
N LYS A 352 14.44 -14.87 -33.78
CA LYS A 352 15.63 -14.99 -32.91
C LYS A 352 16.25 -13.63 -32.59
N GLU A 353 16.29 -12.72 -33.55
CA GLU A 353 16.78 -11.35 -33.33
C GLU A 353 15.77 -10.51 -32.56
N ARG A 354 14.48 -10.67 -32.85
CA ARG A 354 13.39 -10.04 -32.10
C ARG A 354 13.51 -10.35 -30.60
N HIS A 355 13.70 -11.62 -30.26
CA HIS A 355 13.82 -12.04 -28.86
C HIS A 355 14.98 -11.35 -28.13
N LYS A 356 16.15 -11.20 -28.78
CA LYS A 356 17.30 -10.48 -28.19
C LYS A 356 17.00 -9.01 -27.94
N VAL A 357 16.29 -8.35 -28.85
CA VAL A 357 15.91 -6.95 -28.69
C VAL A 357 14.89 -6.79 -27.56
N GLU A 358 13.91 -7.69 -27.47
CA GLU A 358 12.94 -7.71 -26.37
C GLU A 358 13.61 -8.00 -25.02
N GLU A 359 14.59 -8.91 -24.98
CA GLU A 359 15.37 -9.21 -23.78
C GLU A 359 16.20 -8.02 -23.29
N GLN A 360 16.88 -7.33 -24.20
CA GLN A 360 17.61 -6.11 -23.84
C GLN A 360 16.66 -5.04 -23.30
N ALA A 361 15.54 -4.79 -23.99
CA ALA A 361 14.53 -3.81 -23.58
C ALA A 361 13.89 -4.17 -22.22
N ALA A 362 13.72 -5.46 -21.96
CA ALA A 362 13.23 -5.97 -20.69
C ALA A 362 14.21 -5.69 -19.53
N ASN A 363 15.52 -5.91 -19.75
CA ASN A 363 16.56 -5.60 -18.78
C ASN A 363 16.67 -4.09 -18.52
N ASP A 364 16.66 -3.29 -19.59
CA ASP A 364 16.70 -1.83 -19.53
C ASP A 364 15.46 -1.27 -18.81
N PHE A 365 14.27 -1.81 -19.12
CA PHE A 365 13.02 -1.49 -18.42
C PHE A 365 13.14 -1.72 -16.92
N THR A 366 13.61 -2.90 -16.50
CA THR A 366 13.77 -3.22 -15.08
C THR A 366 14.73 -2.27 -14.39
N LYS A 367 15.83 -1.91 -15.06
CA LYS A 367 16.79 -0.92 -14.54
C LYS A 367 16.12 0.44 -14.35
N LEU A 368 15.45 0.96 -15.39
CA LEU A 368 14.75 2.26 -15.34
C LEU A 368 13.69 2.30 -14.25
N MET A 369 12.90 1.23 -14.08
CA MET A 369 11.88 1.18 -13.04
C MET A 369 12.48 1.18 -11.63
N ARG A 370 13.61 0.50 -11.41
CA ARG A 370 14.33 0.55 -10.13
C ARG A 370 14.87 1.95 -9.84
N GLU A 371 15.50 2.59 -10.83
CA GLU A 371 16.01 3.96 -10.73
C GLU A 371 14.88 4.95 -10.38
N HIS A 372 13.73 4.87 -11.06
CA HIS A 372 12.59 5.73 -10.74
C HIS A 372 12.00 5.45 -9.35
N CYS A 373 11.94 4.19 -8.91
CA CYS A 373 11.49 3.86 -7.56
C CYS A 373 12.43 4.44 -6.49
N GLU A 374 13.74 4.39 -6.71
CA GLU A 374 14.75 4.98 -5.83
C GLU A 374 14.66 6.51 -5.81
N GLU A 375 14.59 7.16 -6.96
CA GLU A 375 14.40 8.62 -7.04
C GLU A 375 13.16 9.09 -6.30
N GLN A 376 12.01 8.44 -6.54
CA GLN A 376 10.78 8.82 -5.85
C GLN A 376 10.88 8.59 -4.35
N ARG A 377 11.58 7.54 -3.92
CA ARG A 377 11.81 7.25 -2.51
C ARG A 377 12.61 8.38 -1.88
N GLU A 378 13.74 8.75 -2.47
CA GLU A 378 14.57 9.88 -2.00
C GLU A 378 13.76 11.18 -1.97
N GLU A 379 12.96 11.47 -3.01
CA GLU A 379 12.10 12.65 -3.02
C GLU A 379 11.08 12.65 -1.86
N LEU A 380 10.47 11.50 -1.53
CA LEU A 380 9.56 11.39 -0.37
C LEU A 380 10.30 11.52 0.96
N LEU A 381 11.51 10.99 1.07
CA LEU A 381 12.33 11.06 2.27
C LEU A 381 12.89 12.46 2.52
N ASP A 382 13.32 13.15 1.47
CA ASP A 382 13.85 14.51 1.53
C ASP A 382 12.76 15.53 1.89
N LYS A 383 11.54 15.35 1.35
CA LYS A 383 10.38 16.19 1.69
C LYS A 383 9.95 16.02 3.16
N GLY A 384 10.21 14.84 3.74
CA GLY A 384 9.81 14.47 5.10
C GLY A 384 8.32 14.70 5.36
N PHE A 385 7.97 15.00 6.61
CA PHE A 385 6.58 15.33 6.97
C PHE A 385 6.12 16.72 6.46
N HIS A 386 7.04 17.65 6.20
CA HIS A 386 6.74 19.08 6.18
C HIS A 386 6.35 19.68 4.83
N GLU A 387 6.63 19.01 3.71
CA GLU A 387 6.47 19.62 2.38
C GLU A 387 5.29 19.08 1.56
N ILE A 388 4.48 18.17 2.09
CA ILE A 388 3.27 17.70 1.43
C ILE A 388 2.17 18.73 1.65
N LYS A 389 2.04 19.68 0.71
CA LYS A 389 1.02 20.74 0.70
C LYS A 389 -0.27 20.31 -0.01
#